data_AF-A0A5C7IZM5-F1
#
_entry.id   AF-A0A5C7IZM5-F1
#
_cell.length_a   1.000
_cell.length_b   1.000
_cell.length_c   1.000
_cell.angle_alpha   90.00
_cell.angle_beta   90.00
_cell.angle_gamma   90.00
#
_symmetry.space_group_name_H-M   'P 1'
#
loop_
_entity.id
_entity.type
_entity.pdbx_description
1 polymer ?
#
loop_
_entity_poly.entity_id
_entity_poly.type
_entity_poly.pdbx_seq_one_letter_code
_entity_poly.pdbx_strand_id
1 'polypeptide(L)'
;MPPGPWRLPLIGNMHHLVGALPHHRLRDLANKYGPLMQLQLGEVPIFVISSAEIAEEVLKTHGIIFASSMPFLVSTKVKFYDFKDIAFAP
;
A
#
# COMPACT_ATOMS: atom_id res chain seq x y z
N MET A 1 1.79 -10.38 -13.75
CA MET A 1 1.19 -9.52 -12.70
C MET A 1 1.81 -9.91 -11.37
N PRO A 2 2.13 -8.96 -10.47
CA PRO A 2 2.65 -9.30 -9.15
C PRO A 2 1.69 -10.22 -8.41
N PRO A 3 2.22 -11.20 -7.65
CA PRO A 3 1.39 -12.03 -6.77
C PRO A 3 0.67 -11.17 -5.72
N GLY A 4 -0.37 -11.73 -5.11
CA GLY A 4 -1.11 -11.03 -4.07
C GLY A 4 -2.13 -11.92 -3.36
N PRO A 5 -2.60 -11.49 -2.19
CA PRO A 5 -3.61 -12.23 -1.46
C PRO A 5 -4.97 -12.18 -2.16
N TRP A 6 -5.83 -13.13 -1.79
CA TRP A 6 -7.18 -13.28 -2.34
C TRP A 6 -8.09 -12.11 -1.92
N ARG A 7 -9.08 -11.76 -2.75
CA ARG A 7 -9.87 -10.53 -2.55
C ARG A 7 -11.32 -10.87 -2.23
N LEU A 8 -11.94 -10.09 -1.36
CA LEU A 8 -13.39 -10.11 -1.14
C LEU A 8 -14.10 -9.16 -2.11
N PRO A 9 -15.37 -9.45 -2.49
CA PRO A 9 -16.20 -8.50 -3.21
C PRO A 9 -16.29 -7.17 -2.45
N LEU A 10 -16.34 -6.06 -3.20
CA LEU A 10 -16.47 -4.67 -2.72
C LEU A 10 -15.29 -4.13 -1.89
N ILE A 11 -14.77 -4.86 -0.92
CA ILE A 11 -13.73 -4.38 0.01
C ILE A 11 -12.30 -4.77 -0.38
N GLY A 12 -12.13 -5.73 -1.29
CA GLY A 12 -10.83 -6.24 -1.70
C GLY A 12 -10.05 -6.87 -0.53
N ASN A 13 -8.83 -6.39 -0.32
CA ASN A 13 -7.85 -6.85 0.68
C ASN A 13 -7.88 -6.06 2.00
N MET A 14 -8.84 -5.14 2.18
CA MET A 14 -8.94 -4.35 3.41
C MET A 14 -9.01 -5.21 4.67
N HIS A 15 -9.65 -6.38 4.57
CA HIS A 15 -9.80 -7.33 5.67
C HIS A 15 -8.48 -7.95 6.14
N HIS A 16 -7.43 -8.02 5.30
CA HIS A 16 -6.10 -8.49 5.72
C HIS A 16 -5.34 -7.46 6.57
N LEU A 17 -5.78 -6.20 6.56
CA LEU A 17 -5.13 -5.08 7.24
C LEU A 17 -5.80 -4.73 8.57
N VAL A 18 -6.77 -5.53 9.04
CA VAL A 18 -7.51 -5.29 10.28
C VAL A 18 -6.76 -5.89 11.49
N GLY A 19 -6.86 -5.23 12.65
CA GLY A 19 -6.46 -5.76 13.95
C GLY A 19 -4.98 -5.59 14.34
N ALA A 20 -4.12 -5.09 13.46
CA ALA A 20 -2.73 -4.75 13.77
C ALA A 20 -2.30 -3.50 12.98
N LEU A 21 -1.13 -2.95 13.32
CA LEU A 21 -0.55 -1.82 12.59
C LEU A 21 -0.39 -2.19 11.10
N PRO A 22 -0.79 -1.30 10.16
CA PRO A 22 -0.77 -1.62 8.73
C PRO A 22 0.60 -2.08 8.23
N HIS A 23 1.69 -1.45 8.66
CA HIS A 23 3.05 -1.80 8.25
C HIS A 23 3.48 -3.21 8.72
N HIS A 24 2.97 -3.70 9.85
CA HIS A 24 3.20 -5.09 10.27
C HIS A 24 2.50 -6.08 9.34
N ARG A 25 1.22 -5.83 9.03
CA ARG A 25 0.46 -6.68 8.10
C ARG A 25 1.06 -6.67 6.70
N LEU A 26 1.49 -5.51 6.23
CA LEU A 26 2.16 -5.37 4.93
C LEU A 26 3.48 -6.14 4.88
N ARG A 27 4.29 -6.08 5.95
CA ARG A 27 5.51 -6.89 6.06
C ARG A 27 5.21 -8.39 6.02
N ASP A 28 4.22 -8.85 6.79
CA ASP A 28 3.86 -10.28 6.84
C ASP A 28 3.34 -10.77 5.49
N LEU A 29 2.56 -9.93 4.79
CA LEU A 29 2.11 -10.20 3.43
C LEU A 29 3.28 -10.20 2.43
N ALA A 30 4.22 -9.27 2.52
CA ALA A 30 5.41 -9.24 1.67
C ALA A 30 6.30 -10.48 1.88
N ASN A 31 6.42 -10.97 3.11
CA ASN A 31 7.12 -12.23 3.40
C ASN A 31 6.45 -13.45 2.73
N LYS A 32 5.14 -13.39 2.50
CA LYS A 32 4.36 -14.49 1.90
C LYS A 32 4.26 -14.41 0.38
N TYR A 33 4.05 -13.21 -0.16
CA TYR A 33 3.79 -13.00 -1.59
C TYR A 33 5.01 -12.45 -2.33
N GLY A 34 6.04 -12.01 -1.63
CA GLY A 34 7.27 -11.47 -2.19
C GLY A 34 7.37 -9.94 -2.07
N PRO A 35 8.54 -9.38 -2.42
CA PRO A 35 8.87 -7.97 -2.22
C PRO A 35 8.13 -7.03 -3.16
N LEU A 36 7.45 -7.55 -4.18
CA LEU A 36 6.55 -6.81 -5.05
C LEU A 36 5.22 -7.57 -5.12
N MET A 37 4.18 -6.98 -4.54
CA MET A 37 2.85 -7.59 -4.53
C MET A 37 1.76 -6.56 -4.84
N GLN A 38 0.60 -7.06 -5.25
CA GLN A 38 -0.57 -6.23 -5.54
C GLN A 38 -1.67 -6.44 -4.50
N LEU A 39 -2.16 -5.33 -3.93
CA LEU A 39 -3.36 -5.26 -3.12
C LEU A 39 -4.48 -4.53 -3.86
N GLN A 40 -5.71 -4.68 -3.38
CA GLN A 40 -6.85 -3.90 -3.82
C GLN A 40 -7.63 -3.44 -2.59
N LEU A 41 -7.76 -2.13 -2.37
CA LEU A 41 -8.51 -1.59 -1.22
C LEU A 41 -9.77 -0.91 -1.77
N GLY A 42 -10.92 -1.54 -1.54
CA GLY A 42 -12.12 -1.18 -2.28
C GLY A 42 -11.93 -1.46 -3.78
N GLU A 43 -12.15 -0.44 -4.62
CA GLU A 43 -11.92 -0.51 -6.06
C GLU A 43 -10.51 -0.06 -6.47
N VAL A 44 -9.70 0.45 -5.53
CA VAL A 44 -8.39 1.03 -5.83
C VAL A 44 -7.28 -0.04 -5.77
N PRO A 45 -6.59 -0.33 -6.89
CA PRO A 45 -5.41 -1.20 -6.87
C PRO A 45 -4.21 -0.49 -6.25
N ILE A 46 -3.44 -1.21 -5.44
CA ILE A 46 -2.27 -0.71 -4.73
C ILE A 46 -1.11 -1.68 -4.95
N PHE A 47 0.05 -1.15 -5.33
CA PHE A 47 1.30 -1.94 -5.36
C PHE A 47 2.06 -1.72 -4.06
N VAL A 48 2.51 -2.82 -3.46
CA VAL A 48 3.34 -2.79 -2.25
C VAL A 48 4.73 -3.23 -2.65
N ILE A 49 5.70 -2.34 -2.40
CA ILE A 49 7.11 -2.55 -2.68
C ILE A 49 7.83 -2.65 -1.33
N SER A 50 8.48 -3.77 -1.09
CA SER A 50 9.19 -4.10 0.16
C SER A 50 10.65 -4.50 -0.09
N SER A 51 11.23 -4.04 -1.21
CA SER A 51 12.66 -4.12 -1.53
C SER A 51 13.22 -2.72 -1.72
N ALA A 52 14.38 -2.44 -1.12
CA ALA A 52 15.08 -1.17 -1.28
C ALA A 52 15.48 -0.91 -2.74
N GLU A 53 15.97 -1.94 -3.44
CA GLU A 53 16.39 -1.85 -4.84
C GLU A 53 15.22 -1.43 -5.76
N ILE A 54 14.07 -2.11 -5.61
CA ILE A 54 12.87 -1.82 -6.41
C ILE A 54 12.29 -0.44 -6.04
N ALA A 55 12.29 -0.10 -4.75
CA ALA A 55 11.81 1.20 -4.30
C ALA A 55 12.69 2.34 -4.85
N GLU A 56 14.01 2.16 -4.86
CA GLU A 56 14.95 3.12 -5.42
C GLU A 56 14.70 3.35 -6.91
N GLU A 57 14.55 2.28 -7.70
CA GLU A 57 14.28 2.37 -9.13
C GLU A 57 12.96 3.12 -9.41
N VAL A 58 11.90 2.77 -8.68
CA VAL A 58 10.57 3.36 -8.86
C VAL A 58 10.56 4.83 -8.42
N LEU A 59 11.17 5.17 -7.29
CA LEU A 59 11.22 6.55 -6.79
C LEU A 59 12.11 7.43 -7.65
N LYS A 60 13.22 6.91 -8.19
CA LYS A 60 14.06 7.67 -9.13
C LYS A 60 13.35 7.92 -10.46
N THR A 61 12.71 6.89 -11.01
CA THR A 61 12.13 6.96 -12.37
C THR A 61 10.76 7.65 -12.39
N HIS A 62 9.98 7.51 -11.31
CA HIS A 62 8.58 7.94 -11.25
C HIS A 62 8.24 8.77 -9.99
N GLY A 63 9.23 9.23 -9.23
CA GLY A 63 9.01 9.91 -7.94
C GLY A 63 8.06 11.11 -8.00
N ILE A 64 8.12 11.93 -9.06
CA ILE A 64 7.24 13.10 -9.23
C ILE A 64 5.77 12.68 -9.36
N ILE A 65 5.49 11.59 -10.08
CA ILE A 65 4.13 11.07 -10.28
C ILE A 65 3.58 10.53 -8.95
N PHE A 66 4.41 9.78 -8.20
CA PHE A 66 4.00 9.26 -6.89
C PHE A 66 3.77 10.37 -5.86
N ALA A 67 4.56 11.44 -5.88
CA ALA A 67 4.38 12.58 -4.99
C ALA A 67 3.09 13.38 -5.30
N SER A 68 2.67 13.41 -6.57
CA SER A 68 1.58 14.30 -7.02
C SER A 68 0.21 13.63 -7.15
N SER A 69 0.17 12.29 -7.25
CA SER A 69 -1.02 11.58 -7.78
C SER A 69 -1.50 10.40 -6.93
N MET A 70 -1.15 10.33 -5.64
CA MET A 70 -1.63 9.24 -4.78
C MET A 70 -3.17 9.30 -4.67
N PRO A 71 -3.91 8.27 -5.11
CA PRO A 71 -5.37 8.24 -4.95
C PRO A 71 -5.69 8.08 -3.46
N PHE A 72 -6.06 9.19 -2.83
CA PHE A 72 -6.43 9.21 -1.42
C PHE A 72 -7.80 8.57 -1.22
N LEU A 73 -7.82 7.31 -0.78
CA LEU A 73 -9.04 6.72 -0.24
C LEU A 73 -9.50 7.55 0.97
N VAL A 74 -10.80 7.84 1.08
CA VAL A 74 -11.38 8.55 2.23
C VAL A 74 -11.04 7.82 3.55
N SER A 75 -10.97 6.50 3.51
CA SER A 75 -10.56 5.68 4.65
C SER A 75 -9.10 5.89 5.04
N THR A 76 -8.20 6.15 4.09
CA THR A 76 -6.80 6.52 4.33
C THR A 76 -6.77 7.87 5.03
N LYS A 77 -7.50 8.87 4.54
CA LYS A 77 -7.60 10.20 5.18
C LYS A 77 -8.01 10.10 6.66
N VAL A 78 -9.01 9.28 6.98
CA VAL A 78 -9.46 9.09 8.37
C VAL A 78 -8.43 8.33 9.21
N LYS A 79 -7.84 7.26 8.67
CA LYS A 79 -6.87 6.42 9.41
C LYS A 79 -5.53 7.12 9.68
N PHE A 80 -5.13 7.99 8.76
CA PHE A 80 -3.86 8.69 8.76
C PHE A 80 -4.02 10.15 9.24
N TYR A 81 -5.04 10.41 10.07
CA TYR A 81 -5.28 11.72 10.70
C TYR A 81 -5.20 12.90 9.72
N ASP A 82 -5.96 12.85 8.63
CA ASP A 82 -5.90 13.87 7.57
C ASP A 82 -4.51 14.00 6.91
N PHE A 83 -3.79 12.88 6.80
CA PHE A 83 -2.40 12.79 6.33
C PHE A 83 -1.39 13.54 7.21
N LYS A 84 -1.70 13.73 8.50
CA LYS A 84 -0.83 14.43 9.46
C LYS A 84 -0.05 13.49 10.36
N ASP A 85 -0.06 12.19 10.08
CA ASP A 85 0.76 11.23 10.81
C ASP A 85 2.15 11.05 10.17
N ILE A 86 3.00 10.29 10.85
CA ILE A 86 4.40 10.05 10.46
C ILE A 86 4.56 9.36 9.09
N ALA A 87 3.54 8.65 8.58
CA ALA A 87 3.60 8.00 7.28
C ALA A 87 3.49 9.00 6.11
N PHE A 88 2.98 10.22 6.37
CA PHE A 88 2.80 11.29 5.38
C PHE A 88 3.53 12.59 5.76
N ALA A 89 4.33 12.57 6.83
CA ALA A 89 5.19 13.69 7.20
C ALA A 89 6.29 13.91 6.13
N PRO A 90 6.62 15.17 5.79
CA PRO A 90 7.64 15.50 4.79
C PRO A 90 9.06 15.10 5.21
#